data_AF-R6HZG2-F1
#
_entry.id   AF-R6HZG2-F1
#
_cell.length_a   1.000
_cell.length_b   1.000
_cell.length_c   1.000
_cell.angle_alpha   90.00
_cell.angle_beta   90.00
_cell.angle_gamma   90.00
#
_symmetry.space_group_name_H-M   'P 1'
#
loop_
_entity.id
_entity.type
_entity.pdbx_description
1 polymer ?
#
loop_
_entity_poly.entity_id
_entity_poly.type
_entity_poly.pdbx_seq_one_letter_code
_entity_poly.pdbx_strand_id
1 'polypeptide(L)'
;MDCPGLLEGFRATGQEPLQLMVLHGDPTNPGSPCCPVTRAQAAASGLAYLALGHIHTQGQMEAGSTLCAWPGCPMGRGFDETGVKGVYICQISPQGAQATFRPLGGGCYEDLTLPAGPDPLASILAQLPPDTGRDVYRLTLTGESEPVDLDRLQNALSGRFFHLQLRDRTVPPRDLWEGAGEDSLEGRYFQILQQAAQNATGPEAEALCLAARISRRILEGQEVTLP
;
A
#
# COMPACT_ATOMS: atom_id res chain seq x y z
N MET A 1 -6.32 28.44 12.60
CA MET A 1 -5.24 29.41 12.34
C MET A 1 -4.82 29.19 10.92
N ASP A 2 -5.00 30.18 10.05
CA ASP A 2 -4.58 30.08 8.66
C ASP A 2 -3.06 30.24 8.65
N CYS A 3 -2.34 29.18 8.31
CA CYS A 3 -0.90 29.24 8.11
C CYS A 3 -0.67 29.79 6.69
N PRO A 4 -0.17 31.03 6.52
CA PRO A 4 0.11 31.55 5.18
C PRO A 4 1.15 30.67 4.49
N GLY A 5 1.02 30.51 3.18
CA GLY A 5 1.96 29.68 2.42
C GLY A 5 3.37 30.26 2.44
N LEU A 6 4.38 29.40 2.53
CA LEU A 6 5.77 29.81 2.72
C LEU A 6 6.31 30.74 1.61
N LEU A 7 5.71 30.68 0.42
CA LEU A 7 6.09 31.46 -0.75
C LEU A 7 5.12 32.62 -1.02
N GLU A 8 4.28 32.99 -0.07
CA GLU A 8 3.37 34.13 -0.23
C GLU A 8 4.16 35.43 -0.49
N GLY A 9 3.84 36.08 -1.61
CA GLY A 9 4.52 37.30 -2.06
C GLY A 9 5.97 37.11 -2.54
N PHE A 10 6.55 35.92 -2.43
CA PHE A 10 7.93 35.69 -2.82
C PHE A 10 8.12 35.76 -4.34
N ARG A 11 9.20 36.42 -4.75
CA ARG A 11 9.71 36.48 -6.12
C ARG A 11 11.23 36.43 -6.08
N ALA A 12 11.80 35.58 -6.92
CA ALA A 12 13.24 35.46 -7.10
C ALA A 12 13.75 36.66 -7.92
N THR A 13 14.49 37.58 -7.29
CA THR A 13 14.94 38.85 -7.90
C THR A 13 16.43 38.86 -8.29
N GLY A 14 17.10 37.72 -8.20
CA GLY A 14 18.50 37.56 -8.58
C GLY A 14 18.74 37.79 -10.07
N GLN A 15 19.96 38.21 -10.42
CA GLN A 15 20.39 38.41 -11.81
C GLN A 15 21.01 37.14 -12.42
N GLU A 16 21.18 36.09 -11.62
CA GLU A 16 21.74 34.81 -12.05
C GLU A 16 20.77 34.07 -12.97
N PRO A 17 21.28 33.30 -13.96
CA PRO A 17 20.45 32.57 -14.91
C PRO A 17 19.64 31.45 -14.25
N LEU A 18 20.04 31.00 -13.06
CA LEU A 18 19.35 29.96 -12.29
C LEU A 18 19.15 30.42 -10.86
N GLN A 19 17.89 30.44 -10.43
CA GLN A 19 17.50 30.71 -9.05
C GLN A 19 16.87 29.46 -8.45
N LEU A 20 17.48 28.97 -7.39
CA LEU A 20 17.10 27.74 -6.69
C LEU A 20 16.70 28.07 -5.26
N MET A 21 15.82 27.28 -4.67
CA MET A 21 15.46 27.41 -3.27
C MET A 21 15.31 26.05 -2.60
N VAL A 22 15.61 25.99 -1.30
CA VAL A 22 15.37 24.84 -0.44
C VAL A 22 14.41 25.26 0.66
N LEU A 23 13.30 24.54 0.83
CA LEU A 23 12.32 24.77 1.89
C LEU A 23 11.88 23.46 2.54
N HIS A 24 11.47 23.54 3.80
CA HIS A 24 10.76 22.47 4.48
C HIS A 24 9.29 22.87 4.59
N GLY A 25 8.45 22.33 3.71
CA GLY A 25 7.03 22.71 3.59
C GLY A 25 6.22 21.67 2.84
N ASP A 26 4.89 21.78 2.96
CA ASP A 26 3.93 20.82 2.43
C ASP A 26 3.41 21.24 1.03
N PRO A 27 3.87 20.60 -0.06
CA PRO A 27 3.34 20.87 -1.40
C PRO A 27 2.05 20.09 -1.71
N THR A 28 1.64 19.17 -0.84
CA THR A 28 0.55 18.22 -1.09
C THR A 28 -0.78 18.69 -0.54
N ASN A 29 -0.74 19.52 0.51
CA ASN A 29 -1.93 20.08 1.14
C ASN A 29 -1.85 21.61 1.19
N PRO A 30 -2.52 22.33 0.27
CA PRO A 30 -2.58 23.78 0.27
C PRO A 30 -3.18 24.40 1.55
N GLY A 31 -4.03 23.65 2.25
CA GLY A 31 -4.63 24.04 3.54
C GLY A 31 -3.86 23.48 4.74
N SER A 32 -2.62 23.04 4.55
CA SER A 32 -1.82 22.48 5.64
C SER A 32 -1.67 23.51 6.76
N PRO A 33 -1.92 23.13 8.03
CA PRO A 33 -1.64 24.00 9.16
C PRO A 33 -0.13 24.21 9.37
N CYS A 34 0.71 23.45 8.64
CA CYS A 34 2.16 23.44 8.77
C CYS A 34 2.81 23.75 7.43
N CYS A 35 3.21 25.01 7.23
CA CYS A 35 4.12 25.41 6.15
C CYS A 35 3.66 25.02 4.73
N PRO A 36 2.42 25.36 4.29
CA PRO A 36 1.95 24.99 2.97
C PRO A 36 2.77 25.67 1.86
N VAL A 37 3.03 24.95 0.77
CA VAL A 37 3.67 25.48 -0.44
C VAL A 37 2.70 25.24 -1.59
N THR A 38 1.96 26.28 -1.99
CA THR A 38 0.97 26.10 -3.05
C THR A 38 1.62 26.10 -4.44
N ARG A 39 1.02 25.35 -5.37
CA ARG A 39 1.40 25.37 -6.79
C ARG A 39 1.41 26.79 -7.37
N ALA A 40 0.44 27.63 -7.00
CA ALA A 40 0.34 29.00 -7.50
C ALA A 40 1.51 29.87 -7.03
N GLN A 41 1.88 29.79 -5.75
CA GLN A 41 3.03 30.52 -5.22
C GLN A 41 4.35 30.03 -5.84
N ALA A 42 4.53 28.71 -5.97
CA ALA A 42 5.69 28.13 -6.62
C ALA A 42 5.81 28.60 -8.08
N ALA A 43 4.72 28.56 -8.85
CA ALA A 43 4.72 29.02 -10.24
C ALA A 43 5.04 30.51 -10.37
N ALA A 44 4.58 31.30 -9.42
CA ALA A 44 4.79 32.73 -9.44
C ALA A 44 6.18 33.13 -8.89
N SER A 45 6.88 32.23 -8.19
CA SER A 45 8.16 32.50 -7.52
C SER A 45 9.30 32.91 -8.48
N GLY A 46 9.27 32.49 -9.74
CA GLY A 46 10.37 32.69 -10.69
C GLY A 46 11.58 31.79 -10.45
N LEU A 47 11.45 30.76 -9.60
CA LEU A 47 12.52 29.79 -9.37
C LEU A 47 12.63 28.81 -10.54
N ALA A 48 13.84 28.36 -10.85
CA ALA A 48 14.06 27.26 -11.79
C ALA A 48 13.74 25.91 -11.14
N TYR A 49 14.10 25.75 -9.86
CA TYR A 49 13.84 24.54 -9.10
C TYR A 49 13.69 24.83 -7.61
N LEU A 50 12.73 24.15 -6.98
CA LEU A 50 12.40 24.24 -5.56
C LEU A 50 12.58 22.87 -4.91
N ALA A 51 13.63 22.72 -4.11
CA ALA A 51 13.87 21.53 -3.32
C ALA A 51 13.02 21.59 -2.05
N LEU A 52 12.14 20.61 -1.88
CA LEU A 52 11.21 20.52 -0.77
C LEU A 52 11.56 19.35 0.15
N GLY A 53 11.29 19.52 1.43
CA GLY A 53 11.18 18.46 2.43
C GLY A 53 9.93 18.67 3.28
N HIS A 54 9.60 17.71 4.16
CA HIS A 54 8.46 17.65 5.10
C HIS A 54 7.64 16.38 4.88
N ILE A 55 7.29 16.11 3.63
CA ILE A 55 6.55 14.91 3.24
C ILE A 55 7.50 13.72 3.12
N HIS A 56 7.18 12.62 3.79
CA HIS A 56 8.02 11.42 3.81
C HIS A 56 7.83 10.49 2.60
N THR A 57 6.76 10.69 1.84
CA THR A 57 6.55 10.06 0.54
C THR A 57 7.16 10.92 -0.56
N GLN A 58 7.95 10.32 -1.44
CA GLN A 58 8.59 11.04 -2.55
C GLN A 58 7.54 11.61 -3.53
N GLY A 59 7.87 12.74 -4.15
CA GLY A 59 7.03 13.33 -5.17
C GLY A 59 7.67 14.54 -5.84
N GLN A 60 7.04 14.94 -6.95
CA GLN A 60 7.42 16.10 -7.72
C GLN A 60 6.19 16.81 -8.27
N MET A 61 6.35 18.10 -8.54
CA MET A 61 5.30 18.97 -9.05
C MET A 61 5.91 20.02 -9.97
N GLU A 62 5.48 20.03 -11.23
CA GLU A 62 5.73 21.16 -12.12
C GLU A 62 4.77 22.30 -11.79
N ALA A 63 5.28 23.50 -11.56
CA ALA A 63 4.50 24.69 -11.26
C ALA A 63 4.96 25.82 -12.19
N GLY A 64 4.28 26.02 -13.32
CA GLY A 64 4.76 26.91 -14.37
C GLY A 64 6.12 26.43 -14.90
N SER A 65 7.13 27.30 -14.86
CA SER A 65 8.52 26.95 -15.21
C SER A 65 9.33 26.35 -14.05
N THR A 66 8.76 26.29 -12.83
CA THR A 66 9.46 25.81 -11.63
C THR A 66 9.19 24.33 -11.44
N LEU A 67 10.24 23.52 -11.36
CA LEU A 67 10.12 22.14 -10.88
C LEU A 67 10.26 22.11 -9.35
N CYS A 68 9.24 21.63 -8.66
CA CYS A 68 9.30 21.34 -7.23
C CYS A 68 9.52 19.84 -7.03
N ALA A 69 10.43 19.45 -6.14
CA ALA A 69 10.62 18.03 -5.84
C ALA A 69 10.97 17.80 -4.37
N TRP A 70 10.42 16.73 -3.78
CA TRP A 70 10.70 16.29 -2.42
C TRP A 70 11.02 14.79 -2.41
N PRO A 71 12.23 14.39 -2.01
CA PRO A 71 12.66 13.00 -2.14
C PRO A 71 11.98 12.04 -1.15
N GLY A 72 11.19 12.55 -0.20
CA GLY A 72 10.67 11.76 0.91
C GLY A 72 11.67 11.61 2.05
N CYS A 73 11.43 10.65 2.93
CA CYS A 73 12.42 10.24 3.94
C CYS A 73 13.50 9.34 3.31
N PRO A 74 14.75 9.42 3.77
CA PRO A 74 15.84 8.56 3.27
C PRO A 74 15.73 7.10 3.76
N MET A 75 14.97 6.87 4.83
CA MET A 75 14.66 5.56 5.40
C MET A 75 13.29 5.62 6.07
N GLY A 76 12.46 4.58 5.85
CA GLY A 76 11.16 4.46 6.49
C GLY A 76 11.31 4.19 7.98
N ARG A 77 10.38 4.69 8.79
CA ARG A 77 10.39 4.53 10.25
C ARG A 77 9.40 3.48 10.76
N GLY A 78 8.52 3.00 9.89
CA GLY A 78 7.45 2.06 10.22
C GLY A 78 6.66 1.63 8.99
N PHE A 79 5.62 0.83 9.23
CA PHE A 79 4.73 0.30 8.18
C PHE A 79 3.75 1.33 7.60
N ASP A 80 3.77 2.56 8.09
CA ASP A 80 3.14 3.74 7.49
C ASP A 80 4.04 4.44 6.46
N GLU A 81 5.32 4.04 6.39
CA GLU A 81 6.33 4.59 5.48
C GLU A 81 6.98 3.47 4.63
N THR A 82 6.16 2.64 3.99
CA THR A 82 6.63 1.49 3.19
C THR A 82 7.33 1.86 1.89
N GLY A 83 7.95 0.85 1.27
CA GLY A 83 8.54 0.92 -0.06
C GLY A 83 9.89 1.64 -0.14
N VAL A 84 10.43 1.70 -1.35
CA VAL A 84 11.79 2.15 -1.65
C VAL A 84 12.02 3.61 -1.27
N LYS A 85 13.10 3.86 -0.52
CA LYS A 85 13.56 5.20 -0.14
C LYS A 85 14.79 5.63 -0.92
N GLY A 86 14.96 6.94 -1.08
CA GLY A 86 15.92 7.47 -2.02
C GLY A 86 16.15 8.96 -1.93
N VAL A 87 16.85 9.46 -2.95
CA VAL A 87 17.14 10.88 -3.17
C VAL A 87 16.80 11.24 -4.61
N TYR A 88 16.67 12.54 -4.90
CA TYR A 88 16.64 13.01 -6.28
C TYR A 88 18.05 13.42 -6.73
N ILE A 89 18.42 12.99 -7.93
CA ILE A 89 19.53 13.59 -8.68
C ILE A 89 18.91 14.57 -9.68
N CYS A 90 19.28 15.84 -9.55
CA CYS A 90 18.68 16.92 -10.31
C CYS A 90 19.66 17.47 -11.36
N GLN A 91 19.15 17.66 -12.58
CA GLN A 91 19.81 18.39 -13.65
C GLN A 91 19.02 19.67 -13.89
N ILE A 92 19.68 20.82 -13.76
CA ILE A 92 19.01 22.12 -13.82
C ILE A 92 19.79 23.03 -14.76
N SER A 93 19.10 23.59 -15.74
CA SER A 93 19.67 24.51 -16.73
C SER A 93 18.66 25.61 -17.09
N PRO A 94 19.07 26.65 -17.82
CA PRO A 94 18.13 27.71 -18.24
C PRO A 94 16.99 27.21 -19.14
N GLN A 95 17.09 25.99 -19.68
CA GLN A 95 16.05 25.36 -20.51
C GLN A 95 15.02 24.59 -19.66
N GLY A 96 15.32 24.29 -18.40
CA GLY A 96 14.44 23.57 -17.51
C GLY A 96 15.16 22.79 -16.42
N ALA A 97 14.38 22.12 -15.58
CA ALA A 97 14.86 21.26 -14.51
C ALA A 97 14.29 19.85 -14.67
N GLN A 98 15.10 18.86 -14.33
CA GLN A 98 14.71 17.46 -14.26
C GLN A 98 15.17 16.88 -12.92
N ALA A 99 14.32 16.12 -12.26
CA ALA A 99 14.64 15.36 -11.05
C ALA A 99 14.48 13.87 -11.33
N THR A 100 15.52 13.08 -11.08
CA THR A 100 15.50 11.62 -11.26
C THR A 100 15.68 10.94 -9.92
N PHE A 101 14.68 10.16 -9.50
CA PHE A 101 14.73 9.44 -8.23
C PHE A 101 15.79 8.34 -8.28
N ARG A 102 16.61 8.26 -7.23
CA ARG A 102 17.66 7.25 -7.05
C ARG A 102 17.46 6.55 -5.72
N PRO A 103 17.18 5.24 -5.72
CA PRO A 103 17.14 4.45 -4.49
C PRO A 103 18.46 4.51 -3.75
N LEU A 104 18.42 4.64 -2.42
CA LEU A 104 19.61 4.54 -1.56
C LEU A 104 20.01 3.08 -1.28
N GLY A 105 19.14 2.12 -1.60
CA GLY A 105 19.42 0.68 -1.44
C GLY A 105 19.40 0.17 0.00
N GLY A 106 18.94 0.99 0.95
CA GLY A 106 18.71 0.58 2.34
C GLY A 106 17.51 -0.37 2.49
N GLY A 107 17.40 -1.00 3.66
CA GLY A 107 16.24 -1.80 4.03
C GLY A 107 14.95 -0.99 4.04
N CYS A 108 13.87 -1.63 3.60
CA CYS A 108 12.53 -1.06 3.46
C CYS A 108 11.56 -1.73 4.45
N TYR A 109 10.47 -1.04 4.75
CA TYR A 109 9.31 -1.64 5.41
C TYR A 109 8.36 -2.15 4.33
N GLU A 110 7.92 -3.38 4.47
CA GLU A 110 6.98 -4.06 3.58
C GLU A 110 5.80 -4.59 4.39
N ASP A 111 4.57 -4.32 3.95
CA ASP A 111 3.35 -4.74 4.61
C ASP A 111 2.45 -5.49 3.62
N LEU A 112 2.42 -6.82 3.75
CA LEU A 112 1.73 -7.70 2.83
C LEU A 112 0.56 -8.38 3.52
N THR A 113 -0.58 -8.42 2.82
CA THR A 113 -1.73 -9.24 3.20
C THR A 113 -1.87 -10.34 2.17
N LEU A 114 -1.90 -11.60 2.61
CA LEU A 114 -1.98 -12.75 1.73
C LEU A 114 -2.87 -13.85 2.32
N PRO A 115 -3.55 -14.65 1.48
CA PRO A 115 -4.30 -15.79 1.96
C PRO A 115 -3.36 -16.83 2.58
N ALA A 116 -3.73 -17.39 3.74
CA ALA A 116 -3.01 -18.48 4.37
C ALA A 116 -3.07 -19.74 3.50
N GLY A 117 -4.25 -20.05 2.96
CA GLY A 117 -4.48 -21.27 2.20
C GLY A 117 -4.31 -22.53 3.07
N PRO A 118 -4.15 -23.71 2.43
CA PRO A 118 -3.96 -24.98 3.14
C PRO A 118 -2.55 -25.15 3.72
N ASP A 119 -1.56 -24.46 3.14
CA ASP A 119 -0.18 -24.43 3.63
C ASP A 119 0.30 -22.97 3.71
N PRO A 120 0.21 -22.35 4.91
CA PRO A 120 0.62 -20.97 5.11
C PRO A 120 2.09 -20.70 4.75
N LEU A 121 2.99 -21.66 5.00
CA LEU A 121 4.40 -21.48 4.70
C LEU A 121 4.61 -21.44 3.19
N ALA A 122 4.02 -22.37 2.45
CA ALA A 122 4.10 -22.37 0.99
C ALA A 122 3.48 -21.11 0.38
N SER A 123 2.32 -20.67 0.89
CA SER A 123 1.65 -19.43 0.45
C SER A 123 2.53 -18.19 0.65
N ILE A 124 3.20 -18.07 1.81
CA ILE A 124 4.16 -17.00 2.09
C ILE A 124 5.31 -17.06 1.08
N LEU A 125 5.96 -18.22 0.94
CA LEU A 125 7.15 -18.37 0.10
C LEU A 125 6.89 -18.10 -1.38
N ALA A 126 5.68 -18.37 -1.88
CA ALA A 126 5.28 -18.11 -3.25
C ALA A 126 5.11 -16.62 -3.59
N GLN A 127 4.79 -15.80 -2.59
CA GLN A 127 4.53 -14.36 -2.76
C GLN A 127 5.77 -13.50 -2.48
N LEU A 128 6.76 -14.03 -1.77
CA LEU A 128 7.94 -13.28 -1.37
C LEU A 128 8.97 -13.16 -2.50
N PRO A 129 9.62 -12.00 -2.65
CA PRO A 129 10.77 -11.88 -3.52
C PRO A 129 11.95 -12.75 -3.00
N PRO A 130 12.95 -13.02 -3.88
CA PRO A 130 14.11 -13.81 -3.50
C PRO A 130 15.00 -13.08 -2.46
N ASP A 131 15.09 -11.75 -2.52
CA ASP A 131 15.87 -10.95 -1.59
C ASP A 131 14.94 -10.21 -0.61
N THR A 132 15.01 -10.61 0.66
CA THR A 132 14.19 -10.08 1.76
C THR A 132 15.03 -9.78 3.00
N GLY A 133 16.33 -10.11 2.98
CA GLY A 133 17.19 -10.16 4.17
C GLY A 133 17.51 -8.79 4.77
N ARG A 134 17.34 -7.72 4.01
CA ARG A 134 17.57 -6.33 4.45
C ARG A 134 16.30 -5.64 4.94
N ASP A 135 15.14 -6.21 4.67
CA ASP A 135 13.85 -5.53 4.79
C ASP A 135 13.10 -5.98 6.06
N VAL A 136 12.25 -5.09 6.56
CA VAL A 136 11.33 -5.32 7.67
C VAL A 136 9.97 -5.68 7.11
N TYR A 137 9.51 -6.90 7.35
CA TYR A 137 8.24 -7.38 6.82
C TYR A 137 7.17 -7.48 7.91
N ARG A 138 5.95 -7.10 7.55
CA ARG A 138 4.72 -7.50 8.20
C ARG A 138 3.92 -8.35 7.24
N LEU A 139 3.63 -9.59 7.63
CA LEU A 139 2.78 -10.50 6.87
C LEU A 139 1.48 -10.71 7.64
N THR A 140 0.36 -10.35 7.03
CA THR A 140 -0.98 -10.59 7.55
C THR A 140 -1.62 -11.72 6.77
N LEU A 141 -1.82 -12.86 7.44
CA LEU A 141 -2.47 -14.05 6.88
C LEU A 141 -3.99 -13.89 6.97
N THR A 142 -4.70 -14.14 5.88
CA THR A 142 -6.16 -14.00 5.78
C THR A 142 -6.81 -15.20 5.11
N GLY A 143 -8.14 -15.20 5.03
CA GLY A 143 -8.90 -16.27 4.39
C GLY A 143 -9.23 -17.41 5.35
N GLU A 144 -9.89 -18.43 4.80
CA GLU A 144 -10.26 -19.63 5.55
C GLU A 144 -9.04 -20.54 5.71
N SER A 145 -8.72 -20.88 6.96
CA SER A 145 -7.61 -21.78 7.28
C SER A 145 -7.82 -22.39 8.66
N GLU A 146 -7.26 -23.58 8.87
CA GLU A 146 -7.06 -24.09 10.23
C GLU A 146 -6.20 -23.10 11.03
N PRO A 147 -6.30 -23.09 12.38
CA PRO A 147 -5.53 -22.17 13.22
C PRO A 147 -4.04 -22.17 12.87
N VAL A 148 -3.52 -20.99 12.52
CA VAL A 148 -2.14 -20.88 12.06
C VAL A 148 -1.18 -20.82 13.25
N ASP A 149 -0.25 -21.77 13.31
CA ASP A 149 0.84 -21.75 14.28
C ASP A 149 1.90 -20.71 13.87
N LEU A 150 1.73 -19.49 14.38
CA LEU A 150 2.62 -18.36 14.08
C LEU A 150 4.04 -18.59 14.60
N ASP A 151 4.23 -19.29 15.72
CA ASP A 151 5.56 -19.55 16.27
C ASP A 151 6.33 -20.53 15.38
N ARG A 152 5.65 -21.56 14.87
CA ARG A 152 6.23 -22.48 13.89
C ARG A 152 6.60 -21.76 12.59
N LEU A 153 5.74 -20.88 12.08
CA LEU A 153 6.04 -20.08 10.89
C LEU A 153 7.21 -19.12 11.13
N GLN A 154 7.23 -18.45 12.28
CA GLN A 154 8.31 -17.54 12.66
C GLN A 154 9.66 -18.27 12.69
N ASN A 155 9.69 -19.49 13.23
CA ASN A 155 10.88 -20.33 13.23
C ASN A 155 11.28 -20.79 11.81
N ALA A 156 10.32 -21.20 10.99
CA ALA A 156 10.58 -21.65 9.61
C ALA A 156 11.11 -20.53 8.70
N LEU A 157 10.75 -19.28 8.97
CA LEU A 157 11.17 -18.08 8.23
C LEU A 157 12.35 -17.35 8.88
N SER A 158 12.90 -17.90 9.96
CA SER A 158 14.00 -17.30 10.70
C SER A 158 15.22 -17.07 9.79
N GLY A 159 15.83 -15.88 9.88
CA GLY A 159 17.01 -15.50 9.10
C GLY A 159 16.72 -15.06 7.66
N ARG A 160 15.46 -15.14 7.18
CA ARG A 160 15.09 -14.66 5.84
C ARG A 160 14.92 -13.14 5.75
N PHE A 161 14.58 -12.49 6.87
CA PHE A 161 14.26 -11.07 6.95
C PHE A 161 15.18 -10.36 7.94
N PHE A 162 15.32 -9.04 7.79
CA PHE A 162 15.93 -8.24 8.86
C PHE A 162 15.05 -8.25 10.11
N HIS A 163 13.74 -8.12 9.91
CA HIS A 163 12.74 -8.35 10.95
C HIS A 163 11.43 -8.82 10.32
N LEU A 164 10.73 -9.73 11.00
CA LEU A 164 9.45 -10.28 10.56
C LEU A 164 8.41 -10.16 11.67
N GLN A 165 7.28 -9.52 11.35
CA GLN A 165 6.06 -9.54 12.15
C GLN A 165 5.01 -10.37 11.41
N LEU A 166 4.53 -11.44 12.05
CA LEU A 166 3.39 -12.22 11.56
C LEU A 166 2.10 -11.80 12.26
N ARG A 167 0.99 -11.78 11.52
CA ARG A 167 -0.36 -11.56 12.05
C ARG A 167 -1.30 -12.59 11.47
N ASP A 168 -2.05 -13.24 12.34
CA ASP A 168 -3.15 -14.09 11.94
C ASP A 168 -4.46 -13.29 11.94
N ARG A 169 -5.08 -13.21 10.77
CA ARG A 169 -6.46 -12.74 10.55
C ARG A 169 -7.25 -13.77 9.73
N THR A 170 -6.86 -15.03 9.81
CA THR A 170 -7.63 -16.13 9.23
C THR A 170 -8.92 -16.33 10.00
N VAL A 171 -9.87 -16.97 9.33
CA VAL A 171 -11.11 -17.44 9.94
C VAL A 171 -11.16 -18.96 9.81
N PRO A 172 -11.75 -19.67 10.79
CA PRO A 172 -11.89 -21.13 10.70
C PRO A 172 -12.62 -21.53 9.40
N PRO A 173 -12.24 -22.66 8.77
CA PRO A 173 -12.97 -23.16 7.61
C PRO A 173 -14.39 -23.49 8.03
N ARG A 174 -15.37 -23.05 7.24
CA ARG A 174 -16.78 -23.36 7.52
C ARG A 174 -17.27 -24.44 6.58
N ASP A 175 -18.15 -25.30 7.10
CA ASP A 175 -18.93 -26.17 6.23
C ASP A 175 -19.92 -25.30 5.44
N LEU A 176 -19.65 -25.21 4.14
CA LEU A 176 -20.48 -24.52 3.17
C LEU A 176 -21.97 -24.92 3.30
N TRP A 177 -22.22 -26.18 3.61
CA TRP A 177 -23.53 -26.81 3.59
C TRP A 177 -24.16 -26.99 4.98
N GLU A 178 -23.60 -26.37 6.02
CA GLU A 178 -24.16 -26.41 7.37
C GLU A 178 -25.66 -26.02 7.39
N GLY A 179 -26.53 -26.80 8.03
CA GLY A 179 -27.97 -26.51 8.02
C GLY A 179 -28.67 -26.65 6.66
N ALA A 180 -28.01 -27.17 5.63
CA ALA A 180 -28.68 -27.55 4.38
C ALA A 180 -29.75 -28.62 4.67
N GLY A 181 -31.00 -28.32 4.27
CA GLY A 181 -32.15 -29.19 4.51
C GLY A 181 -32.88 -28.95 5.83
N GLU A 182 -32.45 -27.98 6.65
CA GLU A 182 -33.26 -27.49 7.76
C GLU A 182 -34.58 -26.88 7.27
N ASP A 183 -35.60 -26.88 8.13
CA ASP A 183 -36.93 -26.32 7.85
C ASP A 183 -36.91 -24.79 7.91
N SER A 184 -36.17 -24.19 6.99
CA SER A 184 -36.01 -22.74 6.83
C SER A 184 -35.76 -22.39 5.36
N LEU A 185 -35.98 -21.13 4.98
CA LEU A 185 -35.68 -20.67 3.62
C LEU A 185 -34.18 -20.78 3.31
N GLU A 186 -33.32 -20.47 4.28
CA GLU A 186 -31.87 -20.64 4.16
C GLU A 186 -31.50 -22.11 3.99
N GLY A 187 -32.02 -23.00 4.84
CA GLY A 187 -31.77 -24.43 4.76
C GLY A 187 -32.22 -25.03 3.43
N ARG A 188 -33.38 -24.62 2.92
CA ARG A 188 -33.88 -25.06 1.60
C ARG A 188 -33.01 -24.51 0.45
N TYR A 189 -32.58 -23.26 0.53
CA TYR A 189 -31.68 -22.65 -0.46
C TYR A 189 -30.35 -23.40 -0.56
N PHE A 190 -29.69 -23.64 0.58
CA PHE A 190 -28.41 -24.38 0.60
C PHE A 190 -28.58 -25.84 0.20
N GLN A 191 -29.72 -26.48 0.51
CA GLN A 191 -30.02 -27.84 0.01
C GLN A 191 -30.08 -27.90 -1.52
N ILE A 192 -30.74 -26.93 -2.16
CA ILE A 192 -30.84 -26.87 -3.62
C ILE A 192 -29.45 -26.68 -4.24
N LEU A 193 -28.66 -25.74 -3.71
CA LEU A 193 -27.29 -25.51 -4.19
C LEU A 193 -26.39 -26.73 -3.97
N GLN A 194 -26.50 -27.40 -2.82
CA GLN A 194 -25.71 -28.60 -2.51
C GLN A 194 -26.01 -29.72 -3.52
N GLN A 195 -27.28 -30.00 -3.76
CA GLN A 195 -27.71 -31.02 -4.73
C GLN A 195 -27.26 -30.67 -6.15
N ALA A 196 -27.37 -29.40 -6.54
CA ALA A 196 -26.88 -28.95 -7.84
C ALA A 196 -25.36 -29.13 -7.96
N ALA A 197 -24.60 -28.73 -6.93
CA ALA A 197 -23.14 -28.84 -6.91
C ALA A 197 -22.66 -30.30 -6.98
N GLN A 198 -23.36 -31.21 -6.28
CA GLN A 198 -23.07 -32.65 -6.30
C GLN A 198 -23.34 -33.30 -7.66
N ASN A 199 -24.30 -32.78 -8.43
CA ASN A 199 -24.66 -33.30 -9.75
C ASN A 199 -23.87 -32.63 -10.90
N ALA A 200 -23.19 -31.51 -10.63
CA ALA A 200 -22.39 -30.77 -11.60
C ALA A 200 -20.93 -31.26 -11.61
N THR A 201 -20.19 -30.92 -12.67
CA THR A 201 -18.74 -31.18 -12.76
C THR A 201 -18.01 -30.00 -13.36
N GLY A 202 -16.70 -29.91 -13.09
CA GLY A 202 -15.85 -28.86 -13.65
C GLY A 202 -16.28 -27.44 -13.24
N PRO A 203 -16.22 -26.46 -14.15
CA PRO A 203 -16.48 -25.05 -13.84
C PRO A 203 -17.87 -24.77 -13.25
N GLU A 204 -18.88 -25.57 -13.59
CA GLU A 204 -20.24 -25.40 -13.06
C GLU A 204 -20.31 -25.76 -11.56
N ALA A 205 -19.66 -26.85 -11.15
CA ALA A 205 -19.56 -27.22 -9.74
C ALA A 205 -18.78 -26.16 -8.94
N GLU A 206 -17.70 -25.63 -9.51
CA GLU A 206 -16.91 -24.54 -8.90
C GLU A 206 -17.75 -23.27 -8.72
N ALA A 207 -18.53 -22.89 -9.73
CA ALA A 207 -19.43 -21.73 -9.67
C ALA A 207 -20.53 -21.92 -8.61
N LEU A 208 -21.09 -23.12 -8.46
CA LEU A 208 -22.10 -23.43 -7.45
C LEU A 208 -21.52 -23.37 -6.02
N CYS A 209 -20.32 -23.89 -5.81
CA CYS A 209 -19.61 -23.78 -4.53
C CYS A 209 -19.25 -22.32 -4.22
N LEU A 210 -18.83 -21.54 -5.22
CA LEU A 210 -18.58 -20.11 -5.07
C LEU A 210 -19.86 -19.35 -4.71
N ALA A 211 -20.98 -19.63 -5.39
CA ALA A 211 -22.27 -19.03 -5.11
C ALA A 211 -22.71 -19.30 -3.67
N ALA A 212 -22.61 -20.55 -3.19
CA ALA A 212 -22.92 -20.88 -1.81
C ALA A 212 -22.05 -20.10 -0.81
N ARG A 213 -20.75 -19.93 -1.10
CA ARG A 213 -19.82 -19.22 -0.21
C ARG A 213 -20.10 -17.73 -0.16
N ILE A 214 -20.44 -17.13 -1.29
CA ILE A 214 -20.89 -15.73 -1.38
C ILE A 214 -22.20 -15.56 -0.60
N SER A 215 -23.18 -16.43 -0.81
CA SER A 215 -24.48 -16.35 -0.13
C SER A 215 -24.36 -16.46 1.38
N ARG A 216 -23.49 -17.34 1.90
CA ARG A 216 -23.18 -17.40 3.34
C ARG A 216 -22.72 -16.05 3.89
N ARG A 217 -21.71 -15.47 3.27
CA ARG A 217 -21.14 -14.19 3.72
C ARG A 217 -22.21 -13.10 3.71
N ILE A 218 -23.03 -13.02 2.67
CA ILE A 218 -24.12 -12.03 2.57
C ILE A 218 -25.17 -12.23 3.68
N LEU A 219 -25.61 -13.47 3.91
CA LEU A 219 -26.63 -13.78 4.93
C LEU A 219 -26.14 -13.48 6.36
N GLU A 220 -24.83 -13.55 6.60
CA GLU A 220 -24.20 -13.18 7.86
C GLU A 220 -23.88 -11.68 7.99
N GLY A 221 -24.27 -10.88 6.99
CA GLY A 221 -24.02 -9.43 6.97
C GLY A 221 -22.56 -9.05 6.70
N GLN A 222 -21.77 -9.96 6.11
CA GLN A 222 -20.40 -9.68 5.71
C GLN A 222 -20.34 -9.08 4.30
N GLU A 223 -19.41 -8.15 4.09
CA GLU A 223 -19.10 -7.65 2.75
C GLU A 223 -18.49 -8.76 1.89
N VAL A 224 -18.87 -8.78 0.61
CA VAL A 224 -18.33 -9.74 -0.36
C VAL A 224 -17.69 -9.00 -1.52
N THR A 225 -16.42 -9.28 -1.76
CA THR A 225 -15.73 -8.92 -3.00
C THR A 225 -15.88 -10.06 -3.98
N LEU A 226 -16.41 -9.78 -5.17
CA LEU A 226 -16.51 -10.77 -6.23
C LEU A 226 -15.11 -11.04 -6.83
N PRO A 227 -14.77 -12.31 -7.10
CA PRO A 227 -13.49 -12.68 -7.72
C PRO A 227 -13.37 -12.19 -9.17
#